data_AF-A0A3D2YXD5-F1
#
_entry.id   AF-A0A3D2YXD5-F1
#
_cell.length_a   1.000
_cell.length_b   1.000
_cell.length_c   1.000
_cell.angle_alpha   90.00
_cell.angle_beta   90.00
_cell.angle_gamma   90.00
#
_symmetry.space_group_name_H-M   'P 1'
#
loop_
_entity.id
_entity.type
_entity.pdbx_description
1 polymer ?
#
loop_
_entity_poly.entity_id
_entity_poly.type
_entity_poly.pdbx_seq_one_letter_code
_entity_poly.pdbx_strand_id
1 'polypeptide(L)'
;MTKLNRIVRQAGFVAGIALASAILFMVLLDSFILPAIVEVPMVTIPDVRGRTTESARRRVSAKGLRLALRDSVYSELVVAGEIVDQEPPPGQRIKRARRVFVDVSLGQRLYVVPDITGGSQREAGLRIESHQLVVGSVRYVAHTSVPEDVVIRQHPTADARVPRGTRVDLQISSGSPFAPKVVPDLTGLSISVVEDSLLKYEMTLGIVSDRVAELLPPGQVLSQTPQAGAGVPPKTAIDLVVSVRRDSTSNGE
;
A
#
# COMPACT_ATOMS: atom_id res chain seq x y z
N MET A 1 50.19 94.22 -11.38
CA MET A 1 50.27 92.73 -11.36
C MET A 1 49.82 92.09 -10.02
N THR A 2 49.30 92.85 -9.04
CA THR A 2 48.97 92.34 -7.69
C THR A 2 47.52 91.85 -7.50
N LYS A 3 46.54 92.40 -8.23
CA LYS A 3 45.13 91.95 -8.16
C LYS A 3 44.91 90.57 -8.78
N LEU A 4 45.55 90.28 -9.92
CA LEU A 4 45.41 89.01 -10.64
C LEU A 4 45.95 87.82 -9.83
N ASN A 5 47.09 88.00 -9.16
CA ASN A 5 47.69 86.97 -8.31
C ASN A 5 46.82 86.65 -7.07
N ARG A 6 46.03 87.61 -6.59
CA ARG A 6 45.09 87.43 -5.47
C ARG A 6 43.86 86.61 -5.89
N ILE A 7 43.35 86.84 -7.10
CA ILE A 7 42.20 86.12 -7.68
C ILE A 7 42.58 84.68 -8.01
N VAL A 8 43.74 84.44 -8.62
CA VAL A 8 44.25 83.09 -8.92
C VAL A 8 44.44 82.28 -7.63
N ARG A 9 44.97 82.91 -6.57
CA ARG A 9 45.15 82.25 -5.27
C ARG A 9 43.82 81.97 -4.54
N GLN A 10 42.83 82.85 -4.68
CA GLN A 10 41.48 82.62 -4.16
C GLN A 10 40.74 81.53 -4.94
N ALA A 11 40.84 81.49 -6.26
CA ALA A 11 40.28 80.44 -7.10
C ALA A 11 40.89 79.06 -6.79
N GLY A 12 42.22 79.00 -6.61
CA GLY A 12 42.90 77.76 -6.18
C GLY A 12 42.50 77.30 -4.78
N PHE A 13 42.26 78.22 -3.85
CA PHE A 13 41.78 77.89 -2.50
C PHE A 13 40.33 77.39 -2.50
N VAL A 14 39.45 78.03 -3.27
CA VAL A 14 38.06 77.59 -3.46
C VAL A 14 37.99 76.22 -4.16
N ALA A 15 38.82 76.00 -5.18
CA ALA A 15 38.94 74.70 -5.85
C ALA A 15 39.46 73.61 -4.89
N GLY A 16 40.43 73.93 -4.02
CA GLY A 16 40.94 73.02 -2.99
C GLY A 16 39.89 72.63 -1.94
N ILE A 17 39.09 73.59 -1.47
CA ILE A 17 37.97 73.34 -0.55
C ILE A 17 36.88 72.49 -1.23
N ALA A 18 36.53 72.82 -2.47
CA ALA A 18 35.55 72.04 -3.23
C ALA A 18 36.02 70.58 -3.40
N LEU A 19 37.28 70.37 -3.75
CA LEU A 19 37.87 69.04 -3.86
C LEU A 19 37.88 68.30 -2.51
N ALA A 20 38.29 68.96 -1.42
CA ALA A 20 38.28 68.38 -0.08
C ALA A 20 36.86 68.01 0.39
N SER A 21 35.87 68.85 0.08
CA SER A 21 34.46 68.58 0.40
C SER A 21 33.88 67.42 -0.41
N ALA A 22 34.26 67.29 -1.68
CA ALA A 22 33.86 66.17 -2.53
C ALA A 22 34.47 64.85 -2.05
N ILE A 23 35.76 64.85 -1.65
CA ILE A 23 36.42 63.68 -1.06
C ILE A 23 35.75 63.31 0.27
N LEU A 24 35.51 64.28 1.15
CA LEU A 24 34.82 64.05 2.43
C LEU A 24 33.41 63.48 2.21
N PHE A 25 32.67 64.02 1.25
CA PHE A 25 31.36 63.49 0.88
C PHE A 25 31.46 62.06 0.35
N MET A 26 32.44 61.76 -0.51
CA MET A 26 32.66 60.41 -1.02
C MET A 26 33.01 59.43 0.10
N VAL A 27 33.85 59.83 1.06
CA VAL A 27 34.20 59.03 2.24
C VAL A 27 33.00 58.84 3.17
N LEU A 28 32.19 59.88 3.42
CA LEU A 28 30.96 59.77 4.20
C LEU A 28 29.92 58.87 3.50
N LEU A 29 29.81 59.00 2.18
CA LEU A 29 28.91 58.20 1.37
C LEU A 29 29.33 56.72 1.41
N ASP A 30 30.62 56.42 1.32
CA ASP A 30 31.17 55.07 1.39
C ASP A 30 31.19 54.46 2.80
N SER A 31 31.56 55.23 3.82
CA SER A 31 31.70 54.73 5.20
C SER A 31 30.40 54.70 6.00
N PHE A 32 29.42 55.55 5.68
CA PHE A 32 28.19 55.67 6.49
C PHE A 32 26.91 55.46 5.68
N ILE A 33 26.78 56.06 4.50
CA ILE A 33 25.53 56.04 3.74
C ILE A 33 25.34 54.68 3.02
N LEU A 34 26.36 54.19 2.33
CA LEU A 34 26.32 52.93 1.59
C LEU A 34 26.06 51.72 2.50
N PRO A 35 26.74 51.53 3.64
CA PRO A 35 26.47 50.42 4.55
C PRO A 35 25.03 50.45 5.08
N ALA A 36 24.53 51.62 5.46
CA ALA A 36 23.18 51.77 6.02
C ALA A 36 22.06 51.40 5.03
N ILE A 37 22.30 51.49 3.72
CA ILE A 37 21.32 51.16 2.68
C ILE A 37 21.48 49.70 2.21
N VAL A 38 22.71 49.19 2.19
CA VAL A 38 23.03 47.87 1.60
C VAL A 38 23.03 46.74 2.64
N GLU A 39 23.20 47.04 3.93
CA GLU A 39 23.25 46.02 4.99
C GLU A 39 21.85 45.49 5.35
N VAL A 40 21.53 44.30 4.86
CA VAL A 40 20.27 43.63 5.17
C VAL A 40 20.38 42.91 6.52
N PRO A 41 19.52 43.21 7.51
CA PRO A 41 19.59 42.59 8.83
C PRO A 41 19.36 41.08 8.75
N MET A 42 20.05 40.35 9.63
CA MET A 42 19.97 38.90 9.77
C MET A 42 18.88 38.51 10.76
N VAL A 43 18.01 37.58 10.38
CA VAL A 43 16.91 37.05 11.20
C VAL A 43 17.02 35.55 11.36
N THR A 44 16.59 35.06 12.52
CA THR A 44 16.56 33.62 12.83
C THR A 44 15.34 32.96 12.19
N ILE A 45 15.56 31.84 11.52
CA ILE A 45 14.50 31.05 10.89
C ILE A 45 13.67 30.36 11.98
N PRO A 46 12.34 30.55 12.02
CA PRO A 46 11.47 29.83 12.92
C PRO A 46 11.23 28.38 12.45
N ASP A 47 10.94 27.48 13.38
CA ASP A 47 10.42 26.15 13.02
C ASP A 47 8.94 26.24 12.63
N VAL A 48 8.65 25.76 11.43
CA VAL A 48 7.32 25.69 10.83
C VAL A 48 6.89 24.26 10.48
N ARG A 49 7.71 23.23 10.76
CA ARG A 49 7.31 21.83 10.57
C ARG A 49 6.11 21.49 11.46
N GLY A 50 5.23 20.62 10.94
CA GLY A 50 3.97 20.24 11.60
C GLY A 50 2.96 21.39 11.74
N ARG A 51 3.14 22.49 11.01
CA ARG A 51 2.15 23.57 10.91
C ARG A 51 1.52 23.59 9.54
N THR A 52 0.29 24.09 9.48
CA THR A 52 -0.36 24.41 8.21
C THR A 52 0.40 25.50 7.46
N THR A 53 0.35 25.45 6.13
CA THR A 53 0.99 26.45 5.24
C THR A 53 0.64 27.89 5.62
N GLU A 54 -0.61 28.11 6.06
CA GLU A 54 -1.13 29.41 6.44
C GLU A 54 -0.58 29.88 7.81
N SER A 55 -0.52 29.00 8.82
CA SER A 55 0.14 29.33 10.10
C SER A 55 1.64 29.55 9.92
N ALA A 56 2.29 28.77 9.06
CA ALA A 56 3.72 28.86 8.78
C ALA A 56 4.06 30.18 8.07
N ARG A 57 3.24 30.57 7.08
CA ARG A 57 3.39 31.83 6.37
C ARG A 57 3.37 33.02 7.32
N ARG A 58 2.38 33.08 8.23
CA ARG A 58 2.31 34.14 9.25
C ARG A 58 3.57 34.18 10.12
N ARG A 59 4.05 33.03 10.57
CA ARG A 59 5.23 32.92 11.45
C ARG A 59 6.53 33.34 10.76
N VAL A 60 6.71 32.96 9.49
CA VAL A 60 7.88 33.31 8.67
C VAL A 60 7.83 34.81 8.30
N SER A 61 6.66 35.31 7.89
CA SER A 61 6.47 36.73 7.57
C SER A 61 6.63 37.65 8.78
N ALA A 62 6.30 37.20 10.00
CA ALA A 62 6.57 37.95 11.23
C ALA A 62 8.08 38.17 11.48
N LYS A 63 8.96 37.32 10.92
CA LYS A 63 10.42 37.51 10.93
C LYS A 63 10.93 38.31 9.72
N GLY A 64 10.04 38.79 8.85
CA GLY A 64 10.41 39.46 7.60
C GLY A 64 11.00 38.52 6.56
N LEU A 65 10.70 37.22 6.64
CA LEU A 65 11.04 36.20 5.66
C LEU A 65 9.83 35.90 4.77
N ARG A 66 10.06 35.20 3.65
CA ARG A 66 9.00 34.80 2.71
C ARG A 66 8.89 33.29 2.68
N LEU A 67 7.69 32.75 2.90
CA LEU A 67 7.44 31.32 2.72
C LEU A 67 7.30 31.02 1.22
N ALA A 68 7.96 29.97 0.73
CA ALA A 68 7.80 29.48 -0.63
C ALA A 68 7.57 27.97 -0.60
N LEU A 69 6.59 27.48 -1.35
CA LEU A 69 6.40 26.04 -1.54
C LEU A 69 7.50 25.52 -2.48
N ARG A 70 8.22 24.48 -2.05
CA ARG A 70 9.20 23.77 -2.88
C ARG A 70 8.53 22.58 -3.54
N ASP A 71 7.96 21.68 -2.75
CA ASP A 71 7.29 20.49 -3.26
C ASP A 71 6.09 20.06 -2.39
N SER A 72 5.31 19.09 -2.87
CA SER A 72 4.27 18.40 -2.12
C SER A 72 4.54 16.90 -2.11
N VAL A 73 4.76 16.33 -0.92
CA VAL A 73 5.26 14.95 -0.74
C VAL A 73 4.27 14.12 0.07
N TYR A 74 4.18 12.82 -0.22
CA TYR A 74 3.43 11.90 0.65
C TYR A 74 4.20 11.66 1.95
N SER A 75 3.49 11.68 3.07
CA SER A 75 4.05 11.42 4.40
C SER A 75 3.10 10.56 5.22
N GLU A 76 3.63 9.50 5.83
CA GLU A 76 2.86 8.63 6.72
C GLU A 76 2.68 9.25 8.12
N LEU A 77 3.55 10.20 8.49
CA LEU A 77 3.61 10.78 9.83
C LEU A 77 2.97 12.17 9.92
N VAL A 78 2.91 12.89 8.80
CA VAL A 78 2.46 14.30 8.76
C VAL A 78 1.13 14.39 8.03
N VAL A 79 0.15 15.05 8.65
CA VAL A 79 -1.21 15.20 8.11
C VAL A 79 -1.18 16.04 6.82
N ALA A 80 -2.06 15.73 5.87
CA ALA A 80 -2.19 16.48 4.64
C ALA A 80 -2.38 18.00 4.90
N GLY A 81 -1.60 18.82 4.20
CA GLY A 81 -1.61 20.29 4.33
C GLY A 81 -0.67 20.86 5.39
N GLU A 82 0.04 20.03 6.15
CA GLU A 82 1.09 20.45 7.06
C GLU A 82 2.49 20.36 6.44
N ILE A 83 3.42 21.14 6.97
CA ILE A 83 4.81 21.16 6.48
C ILE A 83 5.57 19.95 7.02
N VAL A 84 6.14 19.17 6.10
CA VAL A 84 6.99 18.01 6.37
C VAL A 84 8.42 18.47 6.63
N ASP A 85 8.94 19.31 5.73
CA ASP A 85 10.34 19.74 5.75
C ASP A 85 10.46 21.24 5.42
N GLN A 86 11.54 21.86 5.89
CA GLN A 86 11.87 23.24 5.61
C GLN A 86 13.36 23.43 5.31
N GLU A 87 13.65 24.31 4.36
CA GLU A 87 15.01 24.72 4.02
C GLU A 87 15.08 26.25 3.85
N PRO A 88 15.96 26.96 4.56
CA PRO A 88 16.98 26.46 5.48
C PRO A 88 16.45 25.97 6.85
N PRO A 89 17.24 25.17 7.60
CA PRO A 89 16.80 24.57 8.86
C PRO A 89 16.48 25.62 9.94
N PRO A 90 15.59 25.27 10.90
CA PRO A 90 15.21 26.18 11.97
C PRO A 90 16.42 26.57 12.83
N GLY A 91 16.42 27.81 13.33
CA GLY A 91 17.51 28.35 14.16
C GLY A 91 18.67 28.98 13.37
N GLN A 92 18.79 28.74 12.07
CA GLN A 92 19.79 29.40 11.24
C GLN A 92 19.48 30.90 11.08
N ARG A 93 20.52 31.73 10.93
CA ARG A 93 20.39 33.16 10.66
C ARG A 93 20.55 33.43 9.17
N ILE A 94 19.58 34.11 8.55
CA ILE A 94 19.62 34.52 7.15
C ILE A 94 19.19 35.98 6.99
N LYS A 95 19.62 36.62 5.89
CA LYS A 95 19.20 37.99 5.58
C LYS A 95 17.67 38.06 5.46
N ARG A 96 17.05 39.16 5.92
CA ARG A 96 15.62 39.43 5.69
C ARG A 96 15.25 39.38 4.21
N ALA A 97 13.95 39.19 3.96
CA ALA A 97 13.34 39.02 2.63
C ALA A 97 13.78 37.76 1.86
N ARG A 98 14.66 36.92 2.43
CA ARG A 98 14.97 35.59 1.89
C ARG A 98 13.77 34.65 1.98
N ARG A 99 13.79 33.65 1.11
CA ARG A 99 12.76 32.61 1.05
C ARG A 99 13.13 31.45 1.98
N VAL A 100 12.13 30.95 2.70
CA VAL A 100 12.15 29.66 3.37
C VAL A 100 11.29 28.73 2.53
N PHE A 101 11.94 27.73 1.95
CA PHE A 101 11.31 26.69 1.16
C PHE A 101 10.72 25.65 2.08
N VAL A 102 9.52 25.17 1.77
CA VAL A 102 8.85 24.12 2.55
C VAL A 102 8.28 23.05 1.64
N ASP A 103 8.30 21.82 2.13
CA ASP A 103 7.58 20.70 1.52
C ASP A 103 6.31 20.44 2.30
N VAL A 104 5.18 20.35 1.60
CA VAL A 104 3.86 20.16 2.22
C VAL A 104 3.45 18.70 2.08
N SER A 105 2.86 18.15 3.14
CA SER A 105 2.35 16.79 3.14
C SER A 105 1.09 16.68 2.27
N LEU A 106 1.05 15.66 1.41
CA LEU A 106 -0.15 15.17 0.75
C LEU A 106 -0.92 14.16 1.63
N GLY A 107 -0.44 13.91 2.85
CA GLY A 107 -0.89 12.83 3.72
C GLY A 107 -0.31 11.48 3.31
N GLN A 108 -0.87 10.41 3.87
CA GLN A 108 -0.44 9.06 3.55
C GLN A 108 -0.77 8.73 2.10
N ARG A 109 0.14 8.03 1.42
CA ARG A 109 -0.14 7.51 0.07
C ARG A 109 -1.16 6.38 0.17
N LEU A 110 -2.32 6.58 -0.45
CA LEU A 110 -3.39 5.60 -0.47
C LEU A 110 -3.49 4.89 -1.82
N TYR A 111 -3.88 3.62 -1.75
CA TYR A 111 -4.07 2.69 -2.85
C TYR A 111 -5.54 2.33 -2.96
N VAL A 112 -6.02 2.17 -4.19
CA VAL A 112 -7.41 1.82 -4.45
C VAL A 112 -7.56 0.32 -4.33
N VAL A 113 -8.57 -0.12 -3.57
CA VAL A 113 -8.93 -1.53 -3.47
C VAL A 113 -9.67 -1.95 -4.74
N PRO A 114 -9.16 -2.94 -5.51
CA PRO A 114 -9.82 -3.39 -6.73
C PRO A 114 -11.11 -4.16 -6.41
N ASP A 115 -12.10 -4.10 -7.31
CA ASP A 115 -13.27 -4.98 -7.25
C ASP A 115 -12.91 -6.38 -7.79
N ILE A 116 -12.78 -7.34 -6.90
CA ILE A 116 -12.44 -8.73 -7.19
C ILE A 116 -13.64 -9.67 -7.04
N THR A 117 -14.84 -9.12 -6.81
CA THR A 117 -16.06 -9.92 -6.71
C THR A 117 -16.39 -10.59 -8.04
N GLY A 118 -16.91 -11.82 -8.00
CA GLY A 118 -17.21 -12.62 -9.19
C GLY A 118 -15.99 -13.24 -9.88
N GLY A 119 -14.77 -12.87 -9.51
CA GLY A 119 -13.53 -13.48 -9.98
C GLY A 119 -13.16 -14.77 -9.23
N SER A 120 -12.21 -15.51 -9.78
CA SER A 120 -11.60 -16.67 -9.09
C SER A 120 -10.66 -16.23 -7.97
N GLN A 121 -10.39 -17.10 -6.98
CA GLN A 121 -9.39 -16.82 -5.94
C GLN A 121 -8.03 -16.41 -6.52
N ARG A 122 -7.59 -17.10 -7.58
CA ARG A 122 -6.30 -16.85 -8.23
C ARG A 122 -6.26 -15.47 -8.88
N GLU A 123 -7.31 -15.11 -9.62
CA GLU A 123 -7.43 -13.79 -10.24
C GLU A 123 -7.49 -12.67 -9.19
N ALA A 124 -8.27 -12.88 -8.14
CA ALA A 124 -8.37 -11.96 -7.02
C ALA A 124 -7.00 -11.68 -6.39
N GLY A 125 -6.20 -12.71 -6.14
CA GLY A 125 -4.83 -12.57 -5.61
C GLY A 125 -3.94 -11.69 -6.50
N LEU A 126 -3.92 -11.95 -7.81
CA LEU A 126 -3.13 -11.16 -8.76
C LEU A 126 -3.58 -9.68 -8.83
N ARG A 127 -4.90 -9.44 -8.75
CA ARG A 127 -5.45 -8.07 -8.75
C ARG A 127 -5.10 -7.33 -7.47
N ILE A 128 -5.16 -8.00 -6.32
CA ILE A 128 -4.75 -7.44 -5.02
C ILE A 128 -3.26 -7.04 -5.04
N GLU A 129 -2.38 -7.95 -5.48
CA GLU A 129 -0.94 -7.71 -5.50
C GLU A 129 -0.54 -6.58 -6.47
N SER A 130 -1.18 -6.50 -7.64
CA SER A 130 -0.91 -5.41 -8.60
C SER A 130 -1.28 -4.02 -8.06
N HIS A 131 -2.18 -3.95 -7.08
CA HIS A 131 -2.56 -2.72 -6.38
C HIS A 131 -1.71 -2.45 -5.13
N GLN A 132 -0.62 -3.19 -4.92
CA GLN A 132 0.31 -3.06 -3.78
C GLN A 132 -0.39 -3.33 -2.44
N LEU A 133 -1.43 -4.16 -2.48
CA LEU A 133 -2.16 -4.71 -1.36
C LEU A 133 -1.77 -6.19 -1.16
N VAL A 134 -2.23 -6.80 -0.08
CA VAL A 134 -1.92 -8.22 0.21
C VAL A 134 -3.20 -9.01 0.48
N VAL A 135 -3.19 -10.29 0.12
CA VAL A 135 -4.31 -11.19 0.44
C VAL A 135 -4.37 -11.39 1.96
N GLY A 136 -5.56 -11.18 2.53
CA GLY A 136 -5.84 -11.37 3.94
C GLY A 136 -6.32 -12.78 4.26
N SER A 137 -7.26 -12.87 5.18
CA SER A 137 -7.95 -14.12 5.52
C SER A 137 -8.88 -14.55 4.39
N VAL A 138 -8.92 -15.86 4.11
CA VAL A 138 -9.82 -16.46 3.12
C VAL A 138 -10.79 -17.37 3.85
N ARG A 139 -12.09 -17.12 3.71
CA ARG A 139 -13.16 -17.94 4.29
C ARG A 139 -14.04 -18.51 3.20
N TYR A 140 -14.21 -19.82 3.23
CA TYR A 140 -15.15 -20.52 2.36
C TYR A 140 -16.55 -20.55 2.99
N VAL A 141 -17.57 -20.23 2.21
CA VAL A 141 -18.97 -20.22 2.65
C VAL A 141 -19.86 -20.80 1.55
N ALA A 142 -20.80 -21.67 1.93
CA ALA A 142 -21.75 -22.25 1.01
C ALA A 142 -22.66 -21.16 0.42
N HIS A 143 -22.90 -21.22 -0.89
CA HIS A 143 -23.74 -20.24 -1.59
C HIS A 143 -24.55 -20.91 -2.70
N THR A 144 -25.86 -20.72 -2.70
CA THR A 144 -26.77 -21.43 -3.62
C THR A 144 -26.61 -21.03 -5.08
N SER A 145 -26.22 -19.77 -5.32
CA SER A 145 -26.24 -19.16 -6.67
C SER A 145 -24.86 -18.80 -7.21
N VAL A 146 -23.79 -18.98 -6.43
CA VAL A 146 -22.43 -18.59 -6.81
C VAL A 146 -21.60 -19.86 -6.96
N PRO A 147 -20.95 -20.09 -8.12
CA PRO A 147 -20.11 -21.28 -8.33
C PRO A 147 -19.02 -21.42 -7.28
N GLU A 148 -18.53 -22.64 -7.08
CA GLU A 148 -17.37 -22.92 -6.23
C GLU A 148 -16.14 -22.11 -6.70
N ASP A 149 -15.27 -21.73 -5.75
CA ASP A 149 -14.04 -20.97 -5.96
C ASP A 149 -14.19 -19.53 -6.48
N VAL A 150 -15.42 -19.00 -6.47
CA VAL A 150 -15.71 -17.60 -6.83
C VAL A 150 -15.79 -16.70 -5.61
N VAL A 151 -15.19 -15.52 -5.68
CA VAL A 151 -15.24 -14.51 -4.62
C VAL A 151 -16.65 -13.93 -4.52
N ILE A 152 -17.30 -14.15 -3.37
CA ILE A 152 -18.63 -13.63 -3.03
C ILE A 152 -18.50 -12.20 -2.48
N ARG A 153 -17.53 -11.99 -1.57
CA ARG A 153 -17.31 -10.72 -0.90
C ARG A 153 -15.83 -10.49 -0.65
N GLN A 154 -15.48 -9.21 -0.56
CA GLN A 154 -14.18 -8.73 -0.15
C GLN A 154 -14.32 -7.71 0.98
N HIS A 155 -13.28 -7.58 1.81
CA HIS A 155 -13.13 -6.49 2.75
C HIS A 155 -11.66 -6.06 2.81
N PRO A 156 -11.31 -4.76 2.65
CA PRO A 156 -12.18 -3.62 2.42
C PRO A 156 -12.96 -3.67 1.09
N THR A 157 -14.02 -2.86 0.98
CA THR A 157 -14.88 -2.82 -0.22
C THR A 157 -14.11 -2.27 -1.43
N ALA A 158 -14.58 -2.58 -2.64
CA ALA A 158 -14.08 -1.97 -3.86
C ALA A 158 -14.06 -0.44 -3.77
N ASP A 159 -13.11 0.18 -4.46
CA ASP A 159 -12.85 1.62 -4.52
C ASP A 159 -12.46 2.30 -3.20
N ALA A 160 -12.40 1.55 -2.09
CA ALA A 160 -11.86 2.05 -0.83
C ALA A 160 -10.39 2.47 -1.02
N ARG A 161 -9.99 3.53 -0.34
CA ARG A 161 -8.61 4.05 -0.37
C ARG A 161 -7.90 3.66 0.91
N VAL A 162 -6.88 2.82 0.79
CA VAL A 162 -6.21 2.20 1.95
C VAL A 162 -4.69 2.32 1.85
N PRO A 163 -3.96 2.22 2.98
CA PRO A 163 -2.50 2.23 2.96
C PRO A 163 -1.91 1.07 2.15
N ARG A 164 -0.65 1.22 1.75
CA ARG A 164 0.13 0.14 1.14
C ARG A 164 0.14 -1.10 2.04
N GLY A 165 0.01 -2.28 1.44
CA GLY A 165 0.08 -3.54 2.17
C GLY A 165 -1.12 -3.80 3.09
N THR A 166 -2.22 -3.06 2.91
CA THR A 166 -3.48 -3.40 3.57
C THR A 166 -3.93 -4.79 3.14
N ARG A 167 -4.38 -5.59 4.11
CA ARG A 167 -4.92 -6.94 3.87
C ARG A 167 -6.34 -6.83 3.31
N VAL A 168 -6.60 -7.56 2.23
CA VAL A 168 -7.93 -7.73 1.64
C VAL A 168 -8.43 -9.14 1.95
N ASP A 169 -9.37 -9.24 2.89
CA ASP A 169 -10.03 -10.47 3.28
C ASP A 169 -11.06 -10.90 2.22
N LEU A 170 -11.14 -12.21 1.98
CA LEU A 170 -11.97 -12.81 0.94
C LEU A 170 -12.98 -13.77 1.54
N GLN A 171 -14.22 -13.67 1.08
CA GLN A 171 -15.23 -14.70 1.25
C GLN A 171 -15.45 -15.37 -0.10
N ILE A 172 -15.15 -16.67 -0.17
CA ILE A 172 -15.20 -17.48 -1.38
C ILE A 172 -16.34 -18.48 -1.27
N SER A 173 -17.00 -18.75 -2.37
CA SER A 173 -18.05 -19.75 -2.43
C SER A 173 -17.45 -21.15 -2.37
N SER A 174 -17.94 -21.98 -1.45
CA SER A 174 -17.71 -23.43 -1.46
C SER A 174 -18.72 -24.17 -2.34
N GLY A 175 -19.41 -23.46 -3.24
CA GLY A 175 -20.50 -23.99 -4.06
C GLY A 175 -21.83 -24.10 -3.31
N SER A 176 -22.86 -24.56 -4.04
CA SER A 176 -24.19 -24.79 -3.47
C SER A 176 -24.15 -26.01 -2.54
N PRO A 177 -24.69 -25.91 -1.31
CA PRO A 177 -24.77 -27.05 -0.40
C PRO A 177 -25.68 -28.17 -0.94
N PHE A 178 -26.49 -27.86 -1.95
CA PHE A 178 -27.40 -28.78 -2.61
C PHE A 178 -26.91 -29.20 -4.01
N ALA A 179 -25.72 -28.76 -4.44
CA ALA A 179 -25.17 -29.20 -5.71
C ALA A 179 -24.87 -30.71 -5.64
N PRO A 180 -25.38 -31.52 -6.58
CA PRO A 180 -25.04 -32.93 -6.62
C PRO A 180 -23.55 -33.09 -6.93
N LYS A 181 -22.84 -33.85 -6.10
CA LYS A 181 -21.47 -34.30 -6.33
C LYS A 181 -21.53 -35.54 -7.21
N VAL A 182 -20.58 -35.65 -8.14
CA VAL A 182 -20.49 -36.79 -9.04
C VAL A 182 -19.76 -37.92 -8.32
N VAL A 183 -20.37 -39.10 -8.27
CA VAL A 183 -19.74 -40.27 -7.66
C VAL A 183 -18.51 -40.67 -8.48
N PRO A 184 -17.32 -40.76 -7.87
CA PRO A 184 -16.11 -41.19 -8.57
C PRO A 184 -16.18 -42.68 -8.92
N ASP A 185 -15.41 -43.09 -9.93
CA ASP A 185 -15.18 -44.51 -10.19
C ASP A 185 -14.12 -45.04 -9.23
N LEU A 186 -14.55 -45.92 -8.33
CA LEU A 186 -13.74 -46.56 -7.31
C LEU A 186 -13.38 -48.00 -7.68
N THR A 187 -13.89 -48.51 -8.80
CA THR A 187 -13.67 -49.90 -9.20
C THR A 187 -12.20 -50.17 -9.47
N GLY A 188 -11.71 -51.32 -8.99
CA GLY A 188 -10.30 -51.73 -9.08
C GLY A 188 -9.36 -51.06 -8.08
N LEU A 189 -9.78 -50.01 -7.34
CA LEU A 189 -8.97 -49.38 -6.31
C LEU A 189 -8.92 -50.23 -5.03
N SER A 190 -7.84 -50.08 -4.26
CA SER A 190 -7.76 -50.67 -2.91
C SER A 190 -8.52 -49.82 -1.90
N ILE A 191 -9.04 -50.45 -0.84
CA ILE A 191 -9.82 -49.75 0.19
C ILE A 191 -9.10 -48.52 0.79
N SER A 192 -7.78 -48.58 0.96
CA SER A 192 -6.97 -47.46 1.46
C SER A 192 -6.99 -46.24 0.53
N VAL A 193 -6.97 -46.46 -0.79
CA VAL A 193 -7.03 -45.39 -1.81
C VAL A 193 -8.46 -44.87 -1.94
N VAL A 194 -9.45 -45.73 -1.69
CA VAL A 194 -10.86 -45.37 -1.72
C VAL A 194 -11.21 -44.40 -0.61
N GLU A 195 -10.72 -44.61 0.62
CA GLU A 195 -10.95 -43.67 1.72
C GLU A 195 -10.44 -42.27 1.40
N ASP A 196 -9.22 -42.15 0.87
CA ASP A 196 -8.64 -40.87 0.44
C ASP A 196 -9.45 -40.24 -0.70
N SER A 197 -9.93 -41.06 -1.64
CA SER A 197 -10.74 -40.61 -2.76
C SER A 197 -12.09 -40.10 -2.28
N LEU A 198 -12.79 -40.85 -1.42
CA LEU A 198 -14.07 -40.46 -0.84
C LEU A 198 -13.93 -39.15 -0.06
N LEU A 199 -12.87 -38.99 0.74
CA LEU A 199 -12.59 -37.74 1.44
C LEU A 199 -12.42 -36.57 0.48
N LYS A 200 -11.67 -36.75 -0.61
CA LYS A 200 -11.44 -35.75 -1.65
C LYS A 200 -12.74 -35.32 -2.36
N TYR A 201 -13.67 -36.24 -2.60
CA TYR A 201 -14.95 -35.97 -3.26
C TYR A 201 -16.09 -35.61 -2.29
N GLU A 202 -15.78 -35.38 -1.01
CA GLU A 202 -16.74 -35.07 0.06
C GLU A 202 -17.81 -36.17 0.24
N MET A 203 -17.42 -37.43 0.09
CA MET A 203 -18.24 -38.63 0.26
C MET A 203 -17.76 -39.45 1.46
N THR A 204 -18.59 -40.36 1.95
CA THR A 204 -18.25 -41.21 3.10
C THR A 204 -18.27 -42.68 2.73
N LEU A 205 -17.49 -43.49 3.44
CA LEU A 205 -17.52 -44.94 3.27
C LEU A 205 -18.81 -45.49 3.87
N GLY A 206 -19.60 -46.19 3.05
CA GLY A 206 -20.82 -46.87 3.47
C GLY A 206 -20.55 -48.30 3.93
N ILE A 207 -21.47 -49.19 3.59
CA ILE A 207 -21.36 -50.61 3.89
C ILE A 207 -20.31 -51.23 2.95
N VAL A 208 -19.33 -51.90 3.54
CA VAL A 208 -18.37 -52.73 2.79
C VAL A 208 -18.80 -54.18 2.90
N SER A 209 -18.97 -54.82 1.75
CA SER A 209 -19.40 -56.22 1.64
C SER A 209 -18.39 -57.03 0.85
N ASP A 210 -18.24 -58.29 1.22
CA ASP A 210 -17.21 -59.16 0.64
C ASP A 210 -17.79 -60.03 -0.47
N ARG A 211 -17.05 -60.17 -1.56
CA ARG A 211 -17.36 -61.13 -2.63
C ARG A 211 -16.12 -61.92 -3.00
N VAL A 212 -16.26 -63.24 -3.02
CA VAL A 212 -15.18 -64.16 -3.41
C VAL A 212 -14.80 -63.91 -4.86
N ALA A 213 -13.54 -63.54 -5.09
CA ALA A 213 -12.99 -63.31 -6.42
C ALA A 213 -11.56 -63.90 -6.49
N GLU A 214 -11.47 -65.16 -6.93
CA GLU A 214 -10.20 -65.91 -6.92
C GLU A 214 -9.16 -65.37 -7.90
N LEU A 215 -9.61 -64.68 -8.95
CA LEU A 215 -8.77 -64.11 -10.01
C LEU A 215 -8.31 -62.67 -9.73
N LEU A 216 -8.72 -62.07 -8.61
CA LEU A 216 -8.38 -60.70 -8.26
C LEU A 216 -7.61 -60.64 -6.93
N PRO A 217 -6.70 -59.67 -6.75
CA PRO A 217 -6.09 -59.40 -5.45
C PRO A 217 -7.16 -59.11 -4.40
N PRO A 218 -6.99 -59.54 -3.14
CA PRO A 218 -7.94 -59.22 -2.07
C PRO A 218 -7.92 -57.72 -1.74
N GLY A 219 -9.07 -57.19 -1.33
CA GLY A 219 -9.24 -55.79 -0.92
C GLY A 219 -9.42 -54.79 -2.08
N GLN A 220 -9.69 -55.26 -3.30
CA GLN A 220 -10.04 -54.42 -4.45
C GLN A 220 -11.55 -54.22 -4.54
N VAL A 221 -11.98 -53.00 -4.85
CA VAL A 221 -13.40 -52.71 -5.10
C VAL A 221 -13.83 -53.36 -6.42
N LEU A 222 -14.85 -54.22 -6.33
CA LEU A 222 -15.45 -54.88 -7.47
C LEU A 222 -16.69 -54.16 -7.99
N SER A 223 -17.44 -53.51 -7.09
CA SER A 223 -18.59 -52.70 -7.44
C SER A 223 -18.88 -51.70 -6.33
N GLN A 224 -19.55 -50.61 -6.71
CA GLN A 224 -19.93 -49.53 -5.80
C GLN A 224 -21.41 -49.19 -5.98
N THR A 225 -22.03 -48.64 -4.94
CA THR A 225 -23.38 -48.08 -4.98
C THR A 225 -23.42 -46.79 -4.16
N PRO A 226 -23.89 -45.65 -4.73
CA PRO A 226 -24.36 -45.45 -6.10
C PRO A 226 -23.27 -45.63 -7.19
N GLN A 227 -23.70 -45.81 -8.45
CA GLN A 227 -22.78 -46.05 -9.57
C GLN A 227 -21.93 -44.82 -9.89
N ALA A 228 -20.75 -45.06 -10.46
CA ALA A 228 -19.87 -44.00 -10.94
C ALA A 228 -20.62 -43.07 -11.91
N GLY A 229 -20.41 -41.76 -11.78
CA GLY A 229 -21.10 -40.74 -12.57
C GLY A 229 -22.47 -40.32 -12.02
N ALA A 230 -23.04 -41.02 -11.04
CA ALA A 230 -24.30 -40.60 -10.42
C ALA A 230 -24.14 -39.26 -9.68
N GLY A 231 -25.15 -38.39 -9.77
CA GLY A 231 -25.21 -37.16 -8.99
C GLY A 231 -25.83 -37.42 -7.62
N VAL A 232 -25.07 -37.25 -6.54
CA VAL A 232 -25.51 -37.51 -5.16
C VAL A 232 -25.31 -36.28 -4.27
N PRO A 233 -26.09 -36.11 -3.20
CA PRO A 233 -25.82 -35.05 -2.23
C PRO A 233 -24.41 -35.17 -1.62
N PRO A 234 -23.80 -34.06 -1.16
CA PRO A 234 -22.56 -34.12 -0.40
C PRO A 234 -22.71 -35.04 0.83
N LYS A 235 -21.62 -35.69 1.22
CA LYS A 235 -21.51 -36.64 2.34
C LYS A 235 -22.34 -37.92 2.19
N THR A 236 -22.84 -38.21 0.99
CA THR A 236 -23.49 -39.50 0.69
C THR A 236 -22.52 -40.66 0.96
N ALA A 237 -23.04 -41.72 1.59
CA ALA A 237 -22.30 -42.95 1.83
C ALA A 237 -22.23 -43.79 0.54
N ILE A 238 -21.03 -44.24 0.18
CA ILE A 238 -20.81 -45.13 -0.96
C ILE A 238 -20.57 -46.54 -0.43
N ASP A 239 -21.50 -47.44 -0.72
CA ASP A 239 -21.40 -48.85 -0.39
C ASP A 239 -20.49 -49.54 -1.40
N LEU A 240 -19.63 -50.43 -0.92
CA LEU A 240 -18.63 -51.14 -1.72
C LEU A 240 -18.80 -52.65 -1.61
N VAL A 241 -18.51 -53.32 -2.71
CA VAL A 241 -18.27 -54.77 -2.73
C VAL A 241 -16.79 -54.95 -3.01
N VAL A 242 -16.06 -55.61 -2.12
CA VAL A 242 -14.61 -55.84 -2.26
C VAL A 242 -14.29 -57.31 -2.51
N SER A 243 -13.17 -57.56 -3.19
CA SER A 243 -12.66 -58.91 -3.41
C SER A 243 -12.11 -59.51 -2.12
N VAL A 244 -12.56 -60.71 -1.81
CA VAL A 244 -11.90 -61.57 -0.81
C VAL A 244 -11.48 -62.87 -1.47
N ARG A 245 -10.47 -63.51 -0.89
CA ARG A 245 -10.15 -64.90 -1.22
C ARG A 245 -11.01 -65.79 -0.35
N ARG A 246 -11.47 -66.92 -0.90
CA ARG A 246 -12.13 -67.94 -0.10
C ARG A 246 -11.14 -68.42 0.97
N ASP A 247 -11.46 -68.21 2.24
CA ASP A 247 -10.71 -68.81 3.32
C ASP A 247 -10.91 -70.32 3.27
N SER A 248 -9.85 -71.05 2.91
CA SER A 248 -9.77 -72.49 3.08
C SER A 248 -9.56 -72.79 4.56
N THR A 249 -10.55 -72.51 5.41
CA THR A 249 -10.53 -72.88 6.84
C THR A 249 -11.94 -72.99 7.41
N SER A 250 -12.78 -73.85 6.82
CA SER A 250 -13.82 -74.54 7.57
C SER A 250 -14.05 -75.94 6.99
N ASN A 251 -13.15 -76.86 7.29
CA ASN A 251 -13.50 -78.27 7.35
C ASN A 251 -12.74 -78.86 8.53
N GLY A 252 -13.41 -78.84 9.66
CA GLY A 252 -12.93 -79.40 10.92
C GLY A 252 -14.15 -79.73 11.77
N GLU A 253 -14.84 -80.80 11.39
CA GLU A 253 -15.40 -81.82 12.29
C GLU A 253 -15.31 -83.18 11.59
#